data_AF-A0A353ZFJ5-F1
#
_entry.id   AF-A0A353ZFJ5-F1
#
_cell.length_a   1.000
_cell.length_b   1.000
_cell.length_c   1.000
_cell.angle_alpha   90.00
_cell.angle_beta   90.00
_cell.angle_gamma   90.00
#
_symmetry.space_group_name_H-M   'P 1'
#
loop_
_entity.id
_entity.type
_entity.pdbx_description
1 polymer ?
#
loop_
_entity_poly.entity_id
_entity_poly.type
_entity_poly.pdbx_seq_one_letter_code
_entity_poly.pdbx_strand_id
1 'polypeptide(L)'
;MRLRFGEYLHASQECALVIGKQAVFSPRGNRLMTRETWQIEGVLHAADPAGLTLELARLRQAYARPAAVAGLFLDDGQTPTDHVVNAAETLGGVRVTRLEFPHGTGGEYSTFRHYRITLEADFPEAEPLLWEHVETVTFQGTGGPRHIFLETLDGPPQRQVIAPQTTYRAIQQGRAVGGTGYPSLPSPLWPGAELAPRRVVAWGTPRQTGTQWSHFPLEWRYEFESTLPLVGLPVLP
;
A
#
# COMPACT_ATOMS: atom_id res chain seq x y z
N MET A 1 -19.18 1.74 30.32
CA MET A 1 -18.30 1.78 29.13
C MET A 1 -18.74 2.93 28.24
N ARG A 2 -17.80 3.67 27.64
CA ARG A 2 -18.05 4.80 26.74
C ARG A 2 -17.17 4.73 25.51
N LEU A 3 -17.70 5.12 24.35
CA LEU A 3 -16.92 5.25 23.13
C LEU A 3 -16.24 6.63 23.10
N ARG A 4 -14.96 6.67 22.77
CA ARG A 4 -14.18 7.89 22.56
C ARG A 4 -13.61 7.91 21.14
N PHE A 5 -13.67 9.07 20.51
CA PHE A 5 -13.04 9.35 19.21
C PHE A 5 -12.29 10.68 19.29
N GLY A 6 -10.95 10.60 19.40
CA GLY A 6 -10.11 11.77 19.69
C GLY A 6 -10.49 12.36 21.04
N GLU A 7 -10.86 13.64 21.07
CA GLU A 7 -11.34 14.32 22.28
C GLU A 7 -12.85 14.19 22.49
N TYR A 8 -13.59 13.66 21.52
CA TYR A 8 -15.03 13.49 21.63
C TYR A 8 -15.36 12.21 22.40
N LEU A 9 -16.13 12.36 23.47
CA LEU A 9 -16.60 11.27 24.30
C LEU A 9 -18.12 11.15 24.15
N HIS A 10 -18.59 10.00 23.67
CA HIS A 10 -20.02 9.69 23.59
C HIS A 10 -20.62 9.53 24.99
N ALA A 11 -21.94 9.72 25.08
CA ALA A 11 -22.64 9.48 26.34
C ALA A 11 -22.57 8.00 26.74
N SER A 12 -22.76 7.73 28.03
CA SER A 12 -22.78 6.36 28.53
C SER A 12 -23.92 5.58 27.89
N GLN A 13 -23.63 4.37 27.40
CA GLN A 13 -24.60 3.48 26.75
C GLN A 13 -25.26 4.04 25.48
N GLU A 14 -24.68 5.07 24.87
CA GLU A 14 -25.22 5.67 23.63
C GLU A 14 -24.95 4.81 22.39
N CYS A 15 -23.76 4.20 22.33
CA CYS A 15 -23.28 3.52 21.13
C CYS A 15 -23.36 1.99 21.26
N ALA A 16 -23.85 1.35 20.21
CA ALA A 16 -23.57 -0.05 19.88
C ALA A 16 -22.34 -0.10 18.95
N LEU A 17 -21.36 -0.93 19.28
CA LEU A 17 -20.12 -1.10 18.51
C LEU A 17 -19.97 -2.54 18.03
N VAL A 18 -19.72 -2.71 16.74
CA VAL A 18 -19.32 -3.97 16.13
C VAL A 18 -17.92 -3.80 15.51
N ILE A 19 -17.01 -4.72 15.83
CA ILE A 19 -15.63 -4.71 15.35
C ILE A 19 -15.40 -5.92 14.45
N GLY A 20 -14.95 -5.68 13.23
CA GLY A 20 -14.49 -6.71 12.29
C GLY A 20 -13.01 -6.53 11.97
N LYS A 21 -12.29 -7.65 11.80
CA LYS A 21 -10.90 -7.65 11.34
C LYS A 21 -10.77 -8.52 10.09
N GLN A 22 -10.08 -8.02 9.08
CA GLN A 22 -9.83 -8.71 7.82
C GLN A 22 -8.36 -8.62 7.45
N ALA A 23 -7.76 -9.76 7.11
CA ALA A 23 -6.42 -9.78 6.53
C ALA A 23 -6.46 -9.25 5.09
N VAL A 24 -5.56 -8.32 4.78
CA VAL A 24 -5.32 -7.83 3.42
C VAL A 24 -4.05 -8.48 2.89
N PHE A 25 -4.13 -9.07 1.72
CA PHE A 25 -3.04 -9.82 1.10
C PHE A 25 -2.43 -9.04 -0.06
N SER A 26 -1.13 -9.23 -0.29
CA SER A 26 -0.46 -8.76 -1.49
C SER A 26 -0.92 -9.56 -2.70
N PRO A 27 -0.68 -9.08 -3.94
CA PRO A 27 -0.89 -9.88 -5.13
C PRO A 27 -0.15 -11.22 -5.12
N ARG A 28 0.89 -11.35 -4.27
CA ARG A 28 1.68 -12.59 -4.07
C ARG A 28 1.07 -13.54 -3.04
N GLY A 29 -0.05 -13.18 -2.39
CA GLY A 29 -0.71 -14.00 -1.38
C GLY A 29 -0.14 -13.88 0.03
N ASN A 30 0.83 -12.98 0.27
CA ASN A 30 1.35 -12.72 1.61
C ASN A 30 0.45 -11.73 2.34
N ARG A 31 0.18 -11.96 3.63
CA ARG A 31 -0.57 -10.98 4.45
C ARG A 31 0.26 -9.71 4.61
N LEU A 32 -0.32 -8.58 4.20
CA LEU A 32 0.29 -7.26 4.28
C LEU A 32 -0.12 -6.52 5.55
N MET A 33 -1.40 -6.55 5.84
CA MET A 33 -1.95 -5.78 6.95
C MET A 33 -3.25 -6.41 7.42
N THR A 34 -3.72 -5.95 8.56
CA THR A 34 -5.06 -6.23 9.06
C THR A 34 -5.88 -4.95 8.96
N ARG A 35 -6.92 -4.98 8.14
CA ARG A 35 -7.92 -3.93 8.16
C ARG A 35 -8.89 -4.21 9.30
N GLU A 36 -9.00 -3.28 10.22
CA GLU A 36 -9.98 -3.28 11.28
C GLU A 36 -11.09 -2.28 10.94
N THR A 37 -12.34 -2.74 10.92
CA THR A 37 -13.52 -1.95 10.59
C THR A 37 -14.45 -1.92 11.77
N TRP A 38 -14.81 -0.72 12.21
CA TRP A 38 -15.73 -0.50 13.32
C TRP A 38 -17.03 0.06 12.76
N GLN A 39 -18.14 -0.58 13.10
CA GLN A 39 -19.48 -0.09 12.83
C GLN A 39 -20.08 0.38 14.15
N ILE A 40 -20.34 1.68 14.22
CA ILE A 40 -20.88 2.34 15.39
C ILE A 40 -22.30 2.79 15.04
N GLU A 41 -23.27 2.34 15.80
CA GLU A 41 -24.65 2.81 15.73
C GLU A 41 -25.03 3.45 17.06
N GLY A 42 -25.76 4.55 17.03
CA GLY A 42 -26.16 5.23 18.25
C GLY A 42 -27.31 6.20 18.04
N VAL A 43 -27.78 6.75 19.16
CA VAL A 43 -28.88 7.72 19.19
C VAL A 43 -28.43 8.93 19.99
N LEU A 44 -28.32 10.08 19.32
CA LEU A 44 -28.14 11.35 20.01
C LEU A 44 -29.46 11.73 20.66
N HIS A 45 -29.41 12.21 21.91
CA HIS A 45 -30.58 12.70 22.64
C HIS A 45 -30.36 14.16 23.07
N ALA A 46 -31.44 14.95 23.05
CA ALA A 46 -31.47 16.30 23.59
C ALA A 46 -32.88 16.66 24.08
N ALA A 47 -32.98 17.73 24.88
CA ALA A 47 -34.26 18.19 25.43
C ALA A 47 -35.21 18.77 24.36
N ASP A 48 -34.65 19.35 23.29
CA ASP A 48 -35.38 20.04 22.22
C ASP A 48 -34.58 20.04 20.90
N PRO A 49 -35.20 20.48 19.78
CA PRO A 49 -34.53 20.50 18.47
C PRO A 49 -33.28 21.40 18.41
N ALA A 50 -33.22 22.46 19.21
CA ALA A 50 -32.06 23.36 19.22
C ALA A 50 -30.85 22.68 19.91
N GLY A 51 -31.08 22.00 21.04
CA GLY A 51 -30.09 21.17 21.70
C GLY A 51 -29.61 20.02 20.81
N LEU A 52 -30.53 19.36 20.10
CA LEU A 52 -30.16 18.28 19.18
C LEU A 52 -29.31 18.78 18.01
N THR A 53 -29.59 19.99 17.50
CA THR A 53 -28.78 20.63 16.46
C THR A 53 -27.34 20.85 16.94
N LEU A 54 -27.16 21.25 18.20
CA LEU A 54 -25.84 21.44 18.82
C LEU A 54 -25.08 20.11 18.95
N GLU A 55 -25.73 19.05 19.45
CA GLU A 55 -25.10 17.73 19.57
C GLU A 55 -24.72 17.14 18.20
N LEU A 56 -25.57 17.30 17.18
CA LEU A 56 -25.26 16.92 15.81
C LEU A 56 -24.06 17.68 15.24
N ALA A 57 -23.93 18.97 15.53
CA ALA A 57 -22.79 19.77 15.12
C ALA A 57 -21.50 19.30 15.79
N ARG A 58 -21.55 18.98 17.10
CA ARG A 58 -20.42 18.41 17.85
C ARG A 58 -19.98 17.07 17.28
N LEU A 59 -20.92 16.16 17.03
CA LEU A 59 -20.64 14.86 16.42
C LEU A 59 -19.98 15.04 15.04
N ARG A 60 -20.56 15.85 14.16
CA ARG A 60 -20.00 16.10 12.82
C ARG A 60 -18.61 16.70 12.89
N GLN A 61 -18.39 17.67 13.79
CA GLN A 61 -17.08 18.30 13.96
C GLN A 61 -16.02 17.30 14.45
N ALA A 62 -16.38 16.44 15.40
CA ALA A 62 -15.48 15.41 15.91
C ALA A 62 -15.05 14.42 14.82
N TYR A 63 -16.02 13.92 14.04
CA TYR A 63 -15.79 12.92 12.99
C TYR A 63 -15.35 13.52 11.65
N ALA A 64 -15.25 14.85 11.52
CA ALA A 64 -14.74 15.51 10.31
C ALA A 64 -13.22 15.38 10.16
N ARG A 65 -12.50 14.97 11.22
CA ARG A 65 -11.04 14.86 11.22
C ARG A 65 -10.61 13.47 11.72
N PRO A 66 -9.49 12.92 11.23
CA PRO A 66 -8.90 11.73 11.82
C PRO A 66 -8.58 11.94 13.29
N ALA A 67 -8.77 10.90 14.10
CA ALA A 67 -8.44 10.92 15.52
C ALA A 67 -7.10 10.21 15.79
N ALA A 68 -6.36 10.71 16.77
CA ALA A 68 -5.14 10.03 17.26
C ALA A 68 -5.47 8.72 18.00
N VAL A 69 -6.63 8.66 18.66
CA VAL A 69 -7.11 7.48 19.40
C VAL A 69 -8.60 7.33 19.18
N ALA A 70 -9.07 6.10 18.96
CA ALA A 70 -10.48 5.75 18.95
C ALA A 70 -10.69 4.45 19.73
N GLY A 71 -11.71 4.37 20.58
CA GLY A 71 -11.81 3.23 21.48
C GLY A 71 -12.96 3.18 22.44
N LEU A 72 -13.18 2.01 23.02
CA LEU A 72 -13.99 1.83 24.21
C LEU A 72 -13.14 2.07 25.45
N PHE A 73 -13.68 2.90 26.33
CA PHE A 73 -13.10 3.25 27.62
C PHE A 73 -14.07 2.85 28.73
N LEU A 74 -13.55 2.68 29.95
CA LEU A 74 -14.37 2.47 31.14
C LEU A 74 -15.24 3.72 31.43
N ASP A 75 -16.10 3.64 32.45
CA ASP A 75 -17.07 4.71 32.76
C ASP A 75 -16.43 6.04 33.16
N ASP A 76 -15.14 6.03 33.52
CA ASP A 76 -14.33 7.23 33.76
C ASP A 76 -13.98 8.00 32.46
N GLY A 77 -14.21 7.40 31.29
CA GLY A 77 -13.89 7.97 29.98
C GLY A 77 -12.39 8.10 29.69
N GLN A 78 -11.53 7.56 30.56
CA GLN A 78 -10.07 7.70 30.48
C GLN A 78 -9.33 6.37 30.47
N THR A 79 -9.81 5.37 31.20
CA THR A 79 -9.15 4.06 31.26
C THR A 79 -9.50 3.25 30.00
N PRO A 80 -8.51 2.91 29.14
CA PRO A 80 -8.76 2.17 27.91
C PRO A 80 -9.14 0.71 28.20
N THR A 81 -9.93 0.13 27.30
CA THR A 81 -10.17 -1.33 27.24
C THR A 81 -9.26 -1.97 26.19
N ASP A 82 -9.38 -3.28 25.98
CA ASP A 82 -8.69 -3.97 24.87
C ASP A 82 -9.18 -3.54 23.48
N HIS A 83 -10.29 -2.81 23.40
CA HIS A 83 -10.86 -2.29 22.15
C HIS A 83 -10.51 -0.82 21.98
N VAL A 84 -9.23 -0.53 21.80
CA VAL A 84 -8.71 0.81 21.51
C VAL A 84 -7.73 0.73 20.35
N VAL A 85 -7.83 1.68 19.42
CA VAL A 85 -6.92 1.85 18.30
C VAL A 85 -6.15 3.15 18.48
N ASN A 86 -4.83 3.05 18.47
CA ASN A 86 -3.94 4.19 18.41
C ASN A 86 -3.49 4.43 16.96
N ALA A 87 -3.69 5.66 16.46
CA ALA A 87 -3.33 6.01 15.09
C ALA A 87 -1.83 5.81 14.80
N ALA A 88 -0.96 5.89 15.81
CA ALA A 88 0.47 5.66 15.66
C ALA A 88 0.82 4.21 15.26
N GLU A 89 -0.05 3.25 15.59
CA GLU A 89 0.11 1.82 15.29
C GLU A 89 -0.48 1.43 13.93
N THR A 90 -1.02 2.39 13.19
CA THR A 90 -1.82 2.15 11.98
C THR A 90 -1.28 2.90 10.78
N LEU A 91 -1.39 2.30 9.59
CA LEU A 91 -1.16 2.94 8.30
C LEU A 91 -2.26 3.97 8.03
N GLY A 92 -1.88 5.25 8.11
CA GLY A 92 -2.76 6.38 7.78
C GLY A 92 -3.79 6.76 8.85
N GLY A 93 -3.65 6.25 10.08
CA GLY A 93 -4.51 6.60 11.22
C GLY A 93 -5.91 5.97 11.17
N VAL A 94 -6.73 6.33 12.17
CA VAL A 94 -8.16 5.96 12.21
C VAL A 94 -8.94 6.87 11.28
N ARG A 95 -9.55 6.28 10.25
CA ARG A 95 -10.28 7.01 9.20
C ARG A 95 -11.78 6.84 9.37
N VAL A 96 -12.51 7.92 9.18
CA VAL A 96 -13.97 7.88 9.08
C VAL A 96 -14.32 7.63 7.61
N THR A 97 -14.85 6.46 7.29
CA THR A 97 -15.25 6.12 5.91
C THR A 97 -16.72 6.42 5.65
N ARG A 98 -17.53 6.49 6.71
CA ARG A 98 -18.96 6.82 6.61
C ARG A 98 -19.46 7.49 7.88
N LEU A 99 -20.28 8.52 7.72
CA LEU A 99 -21.15 9.09 8.76
C LEU A 99 -22.52 9.34 8.11
N GLU A 100 -23.56 8.69 8.62
CA GLU A 100 -24.90 8.78 8.06
C GLU A 100 -25.97 8.81 9.15
N PHE A 101 -27.18 9.25 8.76
CA PHE A 101 -28.35 9.29 9.63
C PHE A 101 -29.45 8.43 8.99
N PRO A 102 -29.40 7.10 9.19
CA PRO A 102 -30.12 6.14 8.33
C PRO A 102 -31.64 6.17 8.51
N HIS A 103 -32.13 6.77 9.60
CA HIS A 103 -33.56 6.89 9.87
C HIS A 103 -34.07 8.30 9.52
N GLY A 104 -35.23 8.34 8.87
CA GLY A 104 -35.95 9.56 8.49
C GLY A 104 -37.41 9.55 8.93
N THR A 105 -37.74 8.82 10.01
CA THR A 105 -39.11 8.70 10.51
C THR A 105 -39.56 10.00 11.17
N GLY A 106 -40.88 10.23 11.29
CA GLY A 106 -41.45 11.53 11.68
C GLY A 106 -41.11 12.06 13.07
N GLY A 107 -40.53 11.23 13.96
CA GLY A 107 -40.07 11.65 15.29
C GLY A 107 -38.61 12.11 15.31
N GLU A 108 -37.83 11.83 14.26
CA GLU A 108 -36.43 12.22 14.18
C GLU A 108 -36.30 13.75 14.21
N TYR A 109 -35.22 14.24 14.84
CA TYR A 109 -34.94 15.67 15.00
C TYR A 109 -35.78 16.43 16.04
N SER A 110 -36.70 15.75 16.74
CA SER A 110 -37.46 16.38 17.85
C SER A 110 -36.63 16.41 19.15
N THR A 111 -36.30 15.23 19.67
CA THR A 111 -35.48 15.04 20.88
C THR A 111 -34.40 13.98 20.68
N PHE A 112 -34.37 13.34 19.50
CA PHE A 112 -33.38 12.33 19.18
C PHE A 112 -33.02 12.28 17.69
N ARG A 113 -31.84 11.74 17.40
CA ARG A 113 -31.41 11.40 16.03
C ARG A 113 -30.56 10.14 15.99
N HIS A 114 -30.96 9.17 15.18
CA HIS A 114 -30.13 7.98 14.93
C HIS A 114 -28.98 8.28 13.98
N TYR A 115 -27.78 7.77 14.29
CA TYR A 115 -26.62 7.85 13.42
C TYR A 115 -25.94 6.49 13.25
N ARG A 116 -25.20 6.35 12.14
CA ARG A 116 -24.26 5.27 11.91
C ARG A 116 -22.93 5.84 11.44
N ILE A 117 -21.85 5.35 12.03
CA ILE A 117 -20.48 5.72 11.70
C ILE A 117 -19.69 4.46 11.37
N THR A 118 -18.89 4.52 10.31
CA THR A 118 -17.91 3.47 9.99
C THR A 118 -16.51 4.04 10.11
N LEU A 119 -15.69 3.39 10.93
CA LEU A 119 -14.26 3.68 11.05
C LEU A 119 -13.45 2.53 10.42
N GLU A 120 -12.31 2.88 9.86
CA GLU A 120 -11.32 1.93 9.38
C GLU A 120 -9.92 2.30 9.85
N ALA A 121 -9.15 1.29 10.25
CA ALA A 121 -7.74 1.40 10.56
C ALA A 121 -7.00 0.21 9.94
N ASP A 122 -5.82 0.45 9.38
CA ASP A 122 -4.99 -0.58 8.77
C ASP A 122 -3.76 -0.83 9.64
N PHE A 123 -3.63 -2.03 10.21
CA PHE A 123 -2.48 -2.42 11.02
C PHE A 123 -1.44 -3.13 10.16
N PRO A 124 -0.24 -2.58 9.96
CA PRO A 124 0.80 -3.22 9.16
C PRO A 124 1.29 -4.50 9.85
N GLU A 125 1.66 -5.52 9.07
CA GLU A 125 2.42 -6.65 9.61
C GLU A 125 3.91 -6.31 9.80
N ALA A 126 4.56 -6.99 10.75
CA ALA A 126 5.90 -6.63 11.24
C ALA A 126 7.06 -6.96 10.27
N GLU A 127 6.85 -7.83 9.28
CA GLU A 127 7.87 -8.25 8.32
C GLU A 127 8.06 -7.20 7.21
N PRO A 128 9.24 -7.09 6.57
CA PRO A 128 9.44 -6.22 5.41
C PRO A 128 8.59 -6.71 4.24
N LEU A 129 7.42 -6.11 4.10
CA LEU A 129 6.41 -6.51 3.13
C LEU A 129 6.87 -6.15 1.72
N LEU A 130 7.38 -7.12 0.98
CA LEU A 130 7.53 -6.97 -0.46
C LEU A 130 6.14 -6.99 -1.10
N TRP A 131 5.66 -5.81 -1.48
CA TRP A 131 4.34 -5.60 -2.05
C TRP A 131 4.25 -6.18 -3.46
N GLU A 132 5.23 -5.85 -4.29
CA GLU A 132 5.32 -6.26 -5.68
C GLU A 132 6.78 -6.57 -6.02
N HIS A 133 6.98 -7.58 -6.86
CA HIS A 133 8.28 -7.88 -7.45
C HIS A 133 8.09 -8.46 -8.85
N VAL A 134 8.73 -7.84 -9.83
CA VAL A 134 8.79 -8.31 -11.21
C VAL A 134 10.22 -8.14 -11.70
N GLU A 135 10.82 -9.21 -12.21
CA GLU A 135 12.14 -9.16 -12.84
C GLU A 135 12.09 -9.90 -14.18
N THR A 136 12.84 -9.39 -15.15
CA THR A 136 13.02 -9.97 -16.47
C THR A 136 14.50 -10.02 -16.81
N VAL A 137 14.91 -11.14 -17.40
CA VAL A 137 16.24 -11.32 -17.97
C VAL A 137 16.08 -11.58 -19.46
N THR A 138 16.71 -10.74 -20.29
CA THR A 138 16.72 -10.91 -21.74
C THR A 138 18.12 -11.23 -22.22
N PHE A 139 18.20 -12.09 -23.24
CA PHE A 139 19.46 -12.53 -23.84
C PHE A 139 19.47 -12.16 -25.32
N GLN A 140 20.58 -11.61 -25.78
CA GLN A 140 20.80 -11.25 -27.17
C GLN A 140 22.15 -11.78 -27.66
N GLY A 141 22.13 -12.38 -28.84
CA GLY A 141 23.30 -12.98 -29.47
C GLY A 141 23.49 -14.44 -29.06
N THR A 142 24.13 -15.20 -29.95
CA THR A 142 24.43 -16.62 -29.77
C THR A 142 25.93 -16.88 -29.61
N GLY A 143 26.74 -15.82 -29.50
CA GLY A 143 28.20 -15.88 -29.57
C GLY A 143 28.77 -16.29 -30.93
N GLY A 144 27.91 -16.64 -31.89
CA GLY A 144 28.27 -17.14 -33.20
C GLY A 144 28.64 -16.05 -34.22
N PRO A 145 28.84 -16.43 -35.49
CA PRO A 145 29.24 -15.51 -36.53
C PRO A 145 28.19 -14.44 -36.81
N ARG A 146 28.63 -13.18 -37.00
CA ARG A 146 27.77 -12.10 -37.47
C ARG A 146 27.71 -12.12 -38.98
N HIS A 147 26.50 -12.22 -39.52
CA HIS A 147 26.24 -12.16 -40.95
C HIS A 147 25.59 -10.83 -41.34
N ILE A 148 25.94 -10.31 -42.50
CA ILE A 148 25.20 -9.24 -43.19
C ILE A 148 24.85 -9.71 -44.60
N PHE A 149 23.81 -9.12 -45.18
CA PHE A 149 23.49 -9.30 -46.59
C PHE A 149 23.91 -8.03 -47.33
N LEU A 150 24.88 -8.18 -48.24
CA LEU A 150 25.31 -7.08 -49.10
C LEU A 150 24.39 -7.06 -50.32
N GLU A 151 23.71 -5.93 -50.53
CA GLU A 151 22.95 -5.68 -51.76
C GLU A 151 23.91 -5.62 -52.96
N THR A 152 23.58 -6.33 -54.03
CA THR A 152 24.35 -6.37 -55.27
C THR A 152 23.74 -5.43 -56.31
N LEU A 153 24.55 -4.98 -57.27
CA LEU A 153 24.09 -4.09 -58.35
C LEU A 153 23.01 -4.75 -59.24
N ASP A 154 23.11 -6.06 -59.41
CA ASP A 154 22.10 -6.93 -60.02
C ASP A 154 22.10 -8.28 -59.28
N GLY A 155 20.96 -8.97 -59.23
CA GLY A 155 20.78 -10.25 -58.55
C GLY A 155 20.48 -10.20 -57.04
N PRO A 156 20.39 -11.38 -56.38
CA PRO A 156 20.03 -11.48 -54.97
C PRO A 156 21.19 -11.07 -54.02
N PRO A 157 20.88 -10.47 -52.85
CA PRO A 157 21.88 -10.10 -51.85
C PRO A 157 22.79 -11.25 -51.44
N GLN A 158 24.08 -10.96 -51.25
CA GLN A 158 25.08 -11.95 -50.87
C GLN A 158 25.30 -11.94 -49.35
N ARG A 159 25.20 -13.12 -48.71
CA ARG A 159 25.46 -13.28 -47.28
C ARG A 159 26.96 -13.29 -47.01
N GLN A 160 27.45 -12.36 -46.21
CA GLN A 160 28.86 -12.28 -45.80
C GLN A 160 29.02 -12.40 -44.28
N VAL A 161 30.06 -13.11 -43.85
CA VAL A 161 30.48 -13.16 -42.44
C VAL A 161 31.40 -11.98 -42.18
N ILE A 162 31.04 -11.11 -41.24
CA ILE A 162 31.85 -9.93 -40.86
C ILE A 162 32.53 -10.07 -39.50
N ALA A 163 32.13 -11.06 -38.70
CA ALA A 163 32.85 -11.46 -37.49
C ALA A 163 32.62 -12.96 -37.26
N PRO A 164 33.68 -13.76 -37.01
CA PRO A 164 33.53 -15.20 -36.77
C PRO A 164 32.91 -15.51 -35.41
N GLN A 165 33.04 -14.62 -34.43
CA GLN A 165 32.41 -14.69 -33.12
C GLN A 165 31.88 -13.33 -32.71
N THR A 166 30.79 -13.33 -31.95
CA THR A 166 30.18 -12.13 -31.36
C THR A 166 30.13 -12.26 -29.85
N THR A 167 29.91 -11.17 -29.15
CA THR A 167 29.68 -11.20 -27.70
C THR A 167 28.26 -11.66 -27.37
N TYR A 168 28.10 -12.29 -26.22
CA TYR A 168 26.80 -12.50 -25.59
C TYR A 168 26.42 -11.22 -24.84
N ARG A 169 25.17 -10.80 -24.99
CA ARG A 169 24.61 -9.66 -24.26
C ARG A 169 23.40 -10.10 -23.48
N ALA A 170 23.27 -9.58 -22.26
CA ALA A 170 22.08 -9.79 -21.47
C ALA A 170 21.66 -8.49 -20.79
N ILE A 171 20.36 -8.36 -20.52
CA ILE A 171 19.81 -7.28 -19.70
C ILE A 171 19.00 -7.93 -18.59
N GLN A 172 19.38 -7.68 -17.34
CA GLN A 172 18.57 -7.97 -16.18
C GLN A 172 17.91 -6.67 -15.74
N GLN A 173 16.60 -6.64 -15.66
CA GLN A 173 15.88 -5.46 -15.20
C GLN A 173 14.64 -5.87 -14.42
N GLY A 174 14.26 -5.04 -13.47
CA GLY A 174 13.10 -5.33 -12.65
C GLY A 174 12.63 -4.15 -11.84
N ARG A 175 11.54 -4.39 -11.13
CA ARG A 175 10.89 -3.47 -10.22
C ARG A 175 10.44 -4.21 -8.98
N ALA A 176 10.65 -3.58 -7.83
CA ALA A 176 10.17 -4.01 -6.54
C ALA A 176 9.49 -2.86 -5.82
N VAL A 177 8.48 -3.16 -5.01
CA VAL A 177 7.82 -2.18 -4.15
C VAL A 177 7.84 -2.72 -2.73
N GLY A 178 8.52 -2.04 -1.82
CA GLY A 178 8.47 -2.38 -0.40
C GLY A 178 7.29 -1.69 0.30
N GLY A 179 6.73 -2.33 1.31
CA GLY A 179 5.55 -1.85 2.03
C GLY A 179 5.87 -0.74 3.01
N THR A 180 6.90 -0.95 3.83
CA THR A 180 7.30 -0.07 4.96
C THR A 180 8.67 0.58 4.77
N GLY A 181 9.44 0.15 3.76
CA GLY A 181 10.74 0.71 3.41
C GLY A 181 11.19 0.24 2.02
N TYR A 182 12.28 0.80 1.50
CA TYR A 182 12.82 0.35 0.22
C TYR A 182 13.32 -1.11 0.33
N PRO A 183 12.98 -1.98 -0.63
CA PRO A 183 13.52 -3.33 -0.68
C PRO A 183 15.03 -3.30 -0.97
N SER A 184 15.72 -4.38 -0.63
CA SER A 184 17.13 -4.56 -1.00
C SER A 184 17.28 -4.60 -2.52
N LEU A 185 18.28 -3.89 -3.03
CA LEU A 185 18.66 -3.94 -4.43
C LEU A 185 19.21 -5.33 -4.75
N PRO A 186 18.63 -6.08 -5.72
CA PRO A 186 19.17 -7.36 -6.13
C PRO A 186 20.62 -7.26 -6.61
N SER A 187 21.41 -8.28 -6.36
CA SER A 187 22.76 -8.34 -6.94
C SER A 187 22.69 -8.67 -8.44
N PRO A 188 23.60 -8.13 -9.27
CA PRO A 188 23.69 -8.51 -10.68
C PRO A 188 23.93 -10.01 -10.82
N LEU A 189 23.22 -10.69 -11.74
CA LEU A 189 23.37 -12.13 -11.97
C LEU A 189 24.80 -12.54 -12.36
N TRP A 190 25.49 -11.69 -13.13
CA TRP A 190 26.87 -11.94 -13.55
C TRP A 190 27.75 -10.72 -13.28
N PRO A 191 28.20 -10.51 -12.02
CA PRO A 191 28.95 -9.31 -11.64
C PRO A 191 30.24 -9.11 -12.46
N GLY A 192 30.90 -10.20 -12.87
CA GLY A 192 32.12 -10.15 -13.69
C GLY A 192 31.91 -9.76 -15.16
N ALA A 193 30.66 -9.81 -15.66
CA ALA A 193 30.31 -9.45 -17.02
C ALA A 193 29.51 -8.14 -17.11
N GLU A 194 29.28 -7.47 -15.98
CA GLU A 194 28.46 -6.26 -15.92
C GLU A 194 29.18 -5.07 -16.55
N LEU A 195 28.46 -4.36 -17.42
CA LEU A 195 28.83 -3.05 -17.91
C LEU A 195 28.44 -1.99 -16.87
N ALA A 196 29.18 -1.93 -15.76
CA ALA A 196 28.85 -1.09 -14.60
C ALA A 196 28.51 0.39 -14.93
N PRO A 197 29.16 1.08 -15.90
CA PRO A 197 28.76 2.44 -16.28
C PRO A 197 27.35 2.57 -16.87
N ARG A 198 26.72 1.45 -17.26
CA ARG A 198 25.35 1.39 -17.80
C ARG A 198 24.31 0.94 -16.77
N ARG A 199 24.73 0.71 -15.53
CA ARG A 199 23.81 0.39 -14.44
C ARG A 199 22.84 1.55 -14.22
N VAL A 200 21.56 1.23 -14.15
CA VAL A 200 20.51 2.18 -13.75
C VAL A 200 19.87 1.65 -12.49
N VAL A 201 19.81 2.50 -11.47
CA VAL A 201 19.03 2.27 -10.24
C VAL A 201 18.19 3.50 -10.02
N ALA A 202 16.87 3.32 -9.94
CA ALA A 202 15.92 4.40 -9.71
C ALA A 202 15.12 4.12 -8.44
N TRP A 203 15.21 5.05 -7.50
CA TRP A 203 14.37 5.09 -6.31
C TRP A 203 13.23 6.07 -6.58
N GLY A 204 11.99 5.57 -6.57
CA GLY A 204 10.83 6.44 -6.73
C GLY A 204 10.31 6.92 -5.38
N THR A 205 9.52 7.98 -5.39
CA THR A 205 8.94 8.54 -4.16
C THR A 205 7.93 7.57 -3.54
N PRO A 206 8.02 7.28 -2.23
CA PRO A 206 7.01 6.48 -1.55
C PRO A 206 5.66 7.19 -1.52
N ARG A 207 4.59 6.41 -1.49
CA ARG A 207 3.22 6.92 -1.34
C ARG A 207 2.95 7.31 0.11
N GLN A 208 2.64 8.58 0.31
CA GLN A 208 2.14 9.07 1.60
C GLN A 208 0.65 8.74 1.77
N THR A 209 0.29 8.05 2.84
CA THR A 209 -1.10 7.81 3.25
C THR A 209 -1.25 8.36 4.67
N GLY A 210 -1.90 9.51 4.81
CA GLY A 210 -1.94 10.24 6.09
C GLY A 210 -0.53 10.71 6.50
N THR A 211 -0.08 10.33 7.69
CA THR A 211 1.25 10.67 8.23
C THR A 211 2.32 9.63 7.93
N GLN A 212 1.96 8.47 7.38
CA GLN A 212 2.87 7.37 7.14
C GLN A 212 3.22 7.22 5.65
N TRP A 213 4.44 6.77 5.39
CA TRP A 213 4.94 6.44 4.07
C TRP A 213 4.76 4.96 3.80
N SER A 214 4.34 4.63 2.59
CA SER A 214 4.08 3.26 2.14
C SER A 214 4.48 3.11 0.68
N HIS A 215 4.58 1.89 0.16
CA HIS A 215 4.88 1.63 -1.26
C HIS A 215 6.16 2.33 -1.71
N PHE A 216 7.31 1.83 -1.31
CA PHE A 216 8.64 2.35 -1.62
C PHE A 216 9.15 1.68 -2.91
N PRO A 217 9.05 2.34 -4.08
CA PRO A 217 9.38 1.74 -5.36
C PRO A 217 10.90 1.76 -5.62
N LEU A 218 11.39 0.65 -6.15
CA LEU A 218 12.75 0.46 -6.62
C LEU A 218 12.69 -0.12 -8.03
N GLU A 219 13.47 0.45 -8.95
CA GLU A 219 13.69 -0.08 -10.29
C GLU A 219 15.19 -0.24 -10.55
N TRP A 220 15.57 -1.32 -11.23
CA TRP A 220 16.96 -1.59 -11.59
C TRP A 220 17.08 -2.09 -13.02
N ARG A 221 18.25 -1.81 -13.61
CA ARG A 221 18.69 -2.37 -14.88
C ARG A 221 20.20 -2.57 -14.87
N TYR A 222 20.62 -3.79 -15.18
CA TYR A 222 22.00 -4.19 -15.40
C TYR A 222 22.16 -4.63 -16.84
N GLU A 223 23.21 -4.15 -17.50
CA GLU A 223 23.62 -4.64 -18.82
C GLU A 223 24.88 -5.47 -18.70
N PHE A 224 24.94 -6.58 -19.43
CA PHE A 224 26.07 -7.50 -19.39
C PHE A 224 26.60 -7.74 -20.80
N GLU A 225 27.92 -7.91 -20.89
CA GLU A 225 28.61 -8.33 -22.11
C GLU A 225 29.70 -9.35 -21.76
N SER A 226 29.71 -10.48 -22.48
CA SER A 226 30.63 -11.59 -22.20
C SER A 226 31.08 -12.29 -23.47
N THR A 227 32.28 -12.87 -23.42
CA THR A 227 32.79 -13.79 -24.45
C THR A 227 32.28 -15.22 -24.26
N LEU A 228 31.72 -15.52 -23.09
CA LEU A 228 31.13 -16.81 -22.74
C LEU A 228 29.60 -16.69 -22.60
N PRO A 229 28.84 -17.79 -22.79
CA PRO A 229 27.39 -17.78 -22.63
C PRO A 229 26.95 -17.24 -21.26
N LEU A 230 25.98 -16.33 -21.27
CA LEU A 230 25.31 -15.83 -20.06
C LEU A 230 24.09 -16.73 -19.81
N VAL A 231 24.06 -17.43 -18.67
CA VAL A 231 22.97 -18.35 -18.29
C VAL A 231 22.51 -18.00 -16.89
N GLY A 232 21.20 -17.79 -16.73
CA GLY A 232 20.60 -17.29 -15.49
C GLY A 232 19.10 -17.09 -15.64
N LEU A 233 18.41 -17.03 -14.51
CA LEU A 233 16.96 -16.83 -14.40
C LEU A 233 16.69 -15.62 -13.50
N PRO A 234 15.51 -14.99 -13.61
CA PRO A 234 15.10 -13.97 -12.66
C PRO A 234 15.15 -14.49 -11.21
N VAL A 235 15.63 -13.66 -10.29
CA VAL A 235 15.77 -13.97 -8.86
C VAL A 235 14.78 -13.17 -8.04
N LEU A 236 14.33 -13.74 -6.91
CA LEU A 236 13.58 -12.99 -5.91
C LEU A 236 14.57 -12.28 -4.97
N PRO A 237 14.30 -11.02 -4.60
CA PRO A 237 15.04 -10.31 -3.56
C PRO A 237 14.75 -10.85 -2.16
#